data_AF-A0A2C5YS43-F1
#
_entry.id   AF-A0A2C5YS43-F1
#
_cell.length_a   1.000
_cell.length_b   1.000
_cell.length_c   1.000
_cell.angle_alpha   90.00
_cell.angle_beta   90.00
_cell.angle_gamma   90.00
#
_symmetry.space_group_name_H-M   'P 1'
#
loop_
_entity.id
_entity.type
_entity.pdbx_description
1 polymer ?
#
loop_
_entity_poly.entity_id
_entity_poly.type
_entity_poly.pdbx_seq_one_letter_code
_entity_poly.pdbx_strand_id
1 'polypeptide(L)'
;MPSNHHHFSYRLRGIPLEIESRAQVRKLVKQVLSIESRKSLKVYSLAVDPVHSPSKTATLSFETPPTSLSDSPQSLWSFDMPANDPQEGLSDEEGQDLHGQLVFDSHFSGFTPLHRTGDDECKADVIVLTGLGGHPIGSFKERGGTFVWIRDALVNDFPEARIFTYGYNTEVKSTSSFQNLTDLGDKPRAIIFMGHSLGGLVIKEAIINLKYQNSQLSRSILQSVSGFLFFGVPNEGMENKSLVALVKDQPNQELLVSLGKNSALLPKLNVEFPKSFPKCPEIVAFYETKRSPTAVVDGNEWKLSGPEEILVDRTSATRGSTRNIPIDLDHSEMVKYSLYDKFYTRVRTALKPLFTTEQVISMEVGSDRNQQCLRSFSFKEQESRYHGVHRAQDTCNWLLDDPKYQAWMNESQGLYWIKGNPGAGKSVVMKFAVETMTRRRPEELVVKYFIHGHGTSLQQTLLGVYRALLSCLLSRFTDYLAKITETQFAGHETELGSYKFDEWSWSEDELEGMLSELLTNWTKNRPVVIFVDALDECGEISAKRLLTFFRDVMEEIEREGASVKICFSSRHYPIIGHDTVPSTIVEEHNDQDIRLYARN
;
A
#
# COMPACT_ATOMS: atom_id res chain seq x y z
N MET A 1 19.43 15.05 -42.40
CA MET A 1 19.60 15.78 -41.13
C MET A 1 18.20 16.20 -40.67
N PRO A 2 17.53 15.47 -39.76
CA PRO A 2 16.31 15.98 -39.17
C PRO A 2 16.68 17.09 -38.19
N SER A 3 16.07 18.27 -38.35
CA SER A 3 16.20 19.40 -37.43
C SER A 3 15.82 18.96 -36.01
N ASN A 4 16.76 19.06 -35.06
CA ASN A 4 16.47 18.94 -33.64
C ASN A 4 15.58 20.12 -33.23
N HIS A 5 14.26 19.98 -33.39
CA HIS A 5 13.29 20.88 -32.80
C HIS A 5 13.28 20.63 -31.29
N HIS A 6 14.13 21.36 -30.56
CA HIS A 6 14.11 21.40 -29.11
C HIS A 6 12.79 22.04 -28.66
N HIS A 7 11.78 21.20 -28.42
CA HIS A 7 10.54 21.64 -27.79
C HIS A 7 10.77 21.82 -26.29
N PHE A 8 10.81 23.06 -25.84
CA PHE A 8 10.97 23.42 -24.43
C PHE A 8 9.62 23.24 -23.72
N SER A 9 9.61 22.39 -22.69
CA SER A 9 8.43 22.12 -21.86
C SER A 9 8.47 23.01 -20.62
N TYR A 10 7.33 23.59 -20.27
CA TYR A 10 7.16 24.43 -19.09
C TYR A 10 5.93 23.98 -18.30
N ARG A 11 6.03 24.12 -16.98
CA ARG A 11 4.90 24.08 -16.05
C ARG A 11 4.46 25.51 -15.77
N LEU A 12 3.16 25.77 -15.82
CA LEU A 12 2.54 27.02 -15.45
C LEU A 12 1.68 26.78 -14.21
N ARG A 13 1.95 27.51 -13.13
CA ARG A 13 1.26 27.46 -11.82
C ARG A 13 0.54 28.78 -11.55
N GLY A 14 -0.40 28.77 -10.60
CA GLY A 14 -1.18 29.94 -10.20
C GLY A 14 -2.33 30.28 -11.15
N ILE A 15 -2.76 29.35 -12.00
CA ILE A 15 -3.87 29.58 -12.93
C ILE A 15 -5.16 29.66 -12.12
N PRO A 16 -6.00 30.70 -12.26
CA PRO A 16 -7.24 30.80 -11.51
C PRO A 16 -8.24 29.66 -11.77
N LEU A 17 -9.09 29.35 -10.78
CA LEU A 17 -10.05 28.25 -10.87
C LEU A 17 -11.14 28.47 -11.92
N GLU A 18 -11.49 29.72 -12.24
CA GLU A 18 -12.44 30.08 -13.29
C GLU A 18 -11.94 29.77 -14.71
N ILE A 19 -10.65 29.50 -14.89
CA ILE A 19 -10.09 29.07 -16.17
C ILE A 19 -10.32 27.58 -16.35
N GLU A 20 -11.28 27.24 -17.20
CA GLU A 20 -11.73 25.86 -17.41
C GLU A 20 -11.25 25.24 -18.71
N SER A 21 -10.53 25.94 -19.58
CA SER A 21 -10.12 25.39 -20.87
C SER A 21 -8.69 25.70 -21.24
N ARG A 22 -8.06 24.76 -21.98
CA ARG A 22 -6.73 24.96 -22.57
C ARG A 22 -6.69 26.18 -23.51
N ALA A 23 -7.84 26.53 -24.11
CA ALA A 23 -7.97 27.72 -24.95
C ALA A 23 -7.89 29.02 -24.13
N GLN A 24 -8.54 29.07 -22.96
CA GLN A 24 -8.44 30.20 -22.03
C GLN A 24 -7.01 30.33 -21.47
N VAL A 25 -6.36 29.21 -21.09
CA VAL A 25 -4.94 29.23 -20.68
C VAL A 25 -4.06 29.78 -21.80
N ARG A 26 -4.28 29.35 -23.05
CA ARG A 26 -3.53 29.87 -24.20
C ARG A 26 -3.74 31.38 -24.38
N LYS A 27 -4.95 31.90 -24.15
CA LYS A 27 -5.24 33.33 -24.20
C LYS A 27 -4.50 34.08 -23.09
N LEU A 28 -4.55 33.57 -21.86
CA LEU A 28 -3.86 34.13 -20.71
C LEU A 28 -2.35 34.22 -20.92
N VAL A 29 -1.72 33.12 -21.33
CA VAL A 29 -0.27 33.08 -21.58
C VAL A 29 0.14 34.03 -22.70
N LYS A 30 -0.66 34.14 -23.76
CA LYS A 30 -0.37 35.10 -24.84
C LYS A 30 -0.45 36.55 -24.38
N GLN A 31 -1.38 36.86 -23.48
CA GLN A 31 -1.54 38.20 -22.90
C GLN A 31 -0.37 38.52 -21.95
N VAL A 32 -0.04 37.61 -21.05
CA VAL A 32 1.01 37.80 -20.03
C VAL A 32 2.41 37.88 -20.64
N LEU A 33 2.68 37.08 -21.67
CA LEU A 33 3.98 37.07 -22.35
C LEU A 33 4.02 37.98 -23.60
N SER A 34 2.97 38.78 -23.84
CA SER A 34 2.85 39.71 -24.99
C SER A 34 3.17 39.06 -26.35
N ILE A 35 2.59 37.89 -26.64
CA ILE A 35 2.88 37.10 -27.85
C ILE A 35 1.87 37.45 -28.97
N GLU A 36 2.33 38.18 -30.00
CA GLU A 36 1.45 38.84 -30.99
C GLU A 36 0.70 37.93 -31.99
N SER A 37 1.26 36.87 -32.59
CA SER A 37 0.52 35.70 -33.15
C SER A 37 1.43 34.68 -33.86
N ARG A 38 0.88 33.46 -34.06
CA ARG A 38 1.41 32.24 -34.75
C ARG A 38 2.64 31.49 -34.23
N LYS A 39 3.34 31.92 -33.18
CA LYS A 39 4.25 30.98 -32.47
C LYS A 39 3.41 29.86 -31.83
N SER A 40 3.74 28.59 -32.07
CA SER A 40 2.89 27.48 -31.63
C SER A 40 3.03 27.23 -30.12
N LEU A 41 2.26 27.99 -29.34
CA LEU A 41 2.01 27.67 -27.94
C LEU A 41 1.00 26.51 -27.89
N LYS A 42 1.48 25.35 -27.41
CA LYS A 42 0.66 24.18 -27.17
C LYS A 42 0.50 23.98 -25.66
N VAL A 43 -0.75 24.00 -25.20
CA VAL A 43 -1.13 23.66 -23.82
C VAL A 43 -1.62 22.22 -23.85
N TYR A 44 -1.00 21.36 -23.04
CA TYR A 44 -1.25 19.91 -23.06
C TYR A 44 -2.10 19.44 -21.88
N SER A 45 -1.85 19.95 -20.67
CA SER A 45 -2.64 19.63 -19.48
C SER A 45 -3.19 20.90 -18.82
N LEU A 46 -4.26 20.73 -18.04
CA LEU A 46 -4.82 21.73 -17.14
C LEU A 46 -5.52 20.96 -16.02
N ALA A 47 -5.07 21.14 -14.79
CA ALA A 47 -5.52 20.38 -13.64
C ALA A 47 -5.42 21.21 -12.35
N VAL A 48 -6.20 20.89 -11.32
CA VAL A 48 -6.13 21.56 -10.02
C VAL A 48 -4.81 21.19 -9.35
N ASP A 49 -4.12 22.18 -8.75
CA ASP A 49 -2.95 21.94 -7.91
C ASP A 49 -3.40 21.34 -6.57
N PRO A 50 -2.94 20.14 -6.20
CA PRO A 50 -3.35 19.52 -4.95
C PRO A 50 -2.60 20.08 -3.72
N VAL A 51 -1.50 20.83 -3.87
CA VAL A 51 -0.59 21.17 -2.76
C VAL A 51 -0.73 22.61 -2.27
N HIS A 52 -1.06 23.55 -3.16
CA HIS A 52 -1.07 24.99 -2.86
C HIS A 52 -2.48 25.59 -2.92
N SER A 53 -2.63 26.85 -2.45
CA SER A 53 -3.87 27.66 -2.52
C SER A 53 -4.68 27.41 -3.80
N PRO A 54 -6.03 27.34 -3.73
CA PRO A 54 -6.91 26.87 -4.81
C PRO A 54 -6.57 27.49 -6.17
N SER A 55 -5.79 26.76 -6.96
CA SER A 55 -5.33 27.18 -8.28
C SER A 55 -5.13 25.96 -9.18
N LYS A 56 -4.93 26.21 -10.47
CA LYS A 56 -4.68 25.21 -11.50
C LYS A 56 -3.23 25.28 -11.99
N THR A 57 -2.74 24.13 -12.42
CA THR A 57 -1.46 23.94 -13.08
C THR A 57 -1.67 23.43 -14.50
N ALA A 58 -0.86 23.92 -15.44
CA ALA A 58 -0.84 23.48 -16.83
C ALA A 58 0.55 23.11 -17.29
N THR A 59 0.66 22.12 -18.17
CA THR A 59 1.89 21.85 -18.93
C THR A 59 1.76 22.41 -20.34
N LEU A 60 2.81 23.08 -20.81
CA LEU A 60 2.82 23.73 -22.11
C LEU A 60 4.19 23.64 -22.77
N SER A 61 4.23 23.84 -24.09
CA SER A 61 5.48 23.94 -24.84
C SER A 61 5.42 25.07 -25.85
N PHE A 62 6.59 25.61 -26.15
CA PHE A 62 6.81 26.53 -27.25
C PHE A 62 7.70 25.86 -28.31
N GLU A 63 7.41 26.09 -29.59
CA GLU A 63 8.36 25.81 -30.68
C GLU A 63 9.64 26.64 -30.57
N THR A 64 9.51 27.88 -30.10
CA THR A 64 10.63 28.77 -29.77
C THR A 64 10.25 29.55 -28.53
N PRO A 65 11.02 29.45 -27.43
CA PRO A 65 10.74 30.19 -26.21
C PRO A 65 10.63 31.69 -26.50
N PRO A 66 9.64 32.38 -25.91
CA PRO A 66 9.61 33.84 -25.95
C PRO A 66 10.81 34.41 -25.18
N THR A 67 11.26 35.61 -25.55
CA THR A 67 12.40 36.28 -24.91
C THR A 67 12.20 36.44 -23.41
N SER A 68 10.96 36.67 -22.98
CA SER A 68 10.56 36.72 -21.56
C SER A 68 10.81 35.44 -20.77
N LEU A 69 11.00 34.30 -21.44
CA LEU A 69 11.38 33.00 -20.85
C LEU A 69 12.77 32.54 -21.32
N SER A 70 13.53 33.41 -21.98
CA SER A 70 14.86 33.12 -22.56
C SER A 70 16.02 33.76 -21.79
N ASP A 71 15.73 34.73 -20.93
CA ASP A 71 16.75 35.45 -20.15
C ASP A 71 16.94 34.82 -18.76
N SER A 72 18.21 34.63 -18.37
CA SER A 72 18.74 34.21 -17.06
C SER A 72 19.03 32.70 -16.86
N PRO A 73 20.07 32.33 -16.06
CA PRO A 73 20.27 30.95 -15.55
C PRO A 73 19.13 30.43 -14.66
N GLN A 74 18.04 31.19 -14.52
CA GLN A 74 16.86 30.84 -13.74
C GLN A 74 15.97 29.88 -14.54
N SER A 75 15.55 28.78 -13.92
CA SER A 75 14.56 27.84 -14.45
C SER A 75 13.13 28.16 -14.00
N LEU A 76 12.88 29.38 -13.50
CA LEU A 76 11.67 29.84 -12.83
C LEU A 76 11.42 31.31 -13.17
N TRP A 77 10.20 31.67 -13.59
CA TRP A 77 9.81 33.02 -13.96
C TRP A 77 8.42 33.33 -13.39
N SER A 78 8.23 34.52 -12.81
CA SER A 78 6.96 34.97 -12.25
C SER A 78 6.43 36.19 -12.99
N PHE A 79 5.12 36.24 -13.21
CA PHE A 79 4.44 37.33 -13.90
C PHE A 79 3.15 37.69 -13.16
N ASP A 80 2.81 38.98 -13.12
CA ASP A 80 1.54 39.42 -12.55
C ASP A 80 0.37 39.06 -13.46
N MET A 81 -0.78 38.72 -12.85
CA MET A 81 -2.02 38.46 -13.57
C MET A 81 -2.51 39.74 -14.27
N PRO A 82 -3.04 39.62 -15.50
CA PRO A 82 -3.66 40.77 -16.16
C PRO A 82 -4.87 41.23 -15.34
N ALA A 83 -4.99 42.53 -15.09
CA ALA A 83 -6.14 43.09 -14.40
C ALA A 83 -7.46 42.71 -15.12
N ASN A 84 -8.32 41.95 -14.44
CA ASN A 84 -9.74 41.89 -14.75
C ASN A 84 -10.46 42.87 -13.81
N ASP A 85 -11.59 43.45 -14.26
CA ASP A 85 -12.40 44.48 -13.58
C ASP A 85 -12.40 44.41 -12.03
N PRO A 86 -12.35 45.55 -11.33
CA PRO A 86 -12.27 45.59 -9.88
C PRO A 86 -13.59 45.07 -9.27
N GLN A 87 -13.59 43.83 -8.78
CA GLN A 87 -14.52 43.42 -7.74
C GLN A 87 -13.76 43.25 -6.42
N GLU A 88 -14.35 43.87 -5.41
CA GLU A 88 -13.81 44.21 -4.11
C GLU A 88 -13.42 43.00 -3.25
N GLY A 89 -12.29 43.16 -2.55
CA GLY A 89 -12.18 42.86 -1.13
C GLY A 89 -11.95 41.41 -0.73
N LEU A 90 -10.77 41.15 -0.17
CA LEU A 90 -10.57 40.80 1.24
C LEU A 90 -9.06 40.60 1.44
N SER A 91 -8.41 41.59 2.05
CA SER A 91 -7.02 41.50 2.51
C SER A 91 -7.05 41.17 4.00
N ASP A 92 -6.52 40.01 4.38
CA ASP A 92 -6.18 39.71 5.77
C ASP A 92 -4.66 39.75 5.92
N GLU A 93 -4.21 40.45 6.96
CA GLU A 93 -2.81 40.70 7.27
C GLU A 93 -2.09 39.41 7.73
N GLU A 94 -0.81 39.29 7.34
CA GLU A 94 0.19 38.29 7.79
C GLU A 94 0.31 36.93 7.04
N GLY A 95 -0.07 36.85 5.76
CA GLY A 95 0.36 35.78 4.84
C GLY A 95 0.99 36.35 3.56
N GLN A 96 2.07 35.76 3.04
CA GLN A 96 2.57 36.11 1.70
C GLN A 96 1.50 35.76 0.65
N ASP A 97 0.69 36.74 0.26
CA ASP A 97 -0.31 36.61 -0.79
C ASP A 97 0.35 36.30 -2.14
N LEU A 98 0.30 35.02 -2.55
CA LEU A 98 0.51 34.59 -3.95
C LEU A 98 -0.75 34.78 -4.80
N HIS A 99 -1.80 35.40 -4.25
CA HIS A 99 -3.01 35.75 -4.98
C HIS A 99 -2.67 36.76 -6.09
N GLY A 100 -2.55 36.26 -7.33
CA GLY A 100 -2.40 37.11 -8.52
C GLY A 100 -1.11 36.96 -9.31
N GLN A 101 -0.25 35.96 -9.03
CA GLN A 101 0.93 35.70 -9.86
C GLN A 101 0.87 34.36 -10.61
N LEU A 102 1.29 34.39 -11.88
CA LEU A 102 1.55 33.21 -12.69
C LEU A 102 3.03 32.86 -12.67
N VAL A 103 3.32 31.59 -12.39
CA VAL A 103 4.70 31.12 -12.27
C VAL A 103 4.98 30.06 -13.33
N PHE A 104 5.97 30.32 -14.18
CA PHE A 104 6.51 29.38 -15.15
C PHE A 104 7.76 28.72 -14.58
N ASP A 105 7.88 27.41 -14.75
CA ASP A 105 9.14 26.70 -14.50
C ASP A 105 9.45 25.62 -15.53
N SER A 106 10.73 25.38 -15.78
CA SER A 106 11.21 24.35 -16.70
C SER A 106 11.78 23.12 -15.98
N HIS A 107 11.91 23.16 -14.66
CA HIS A 107 12.51 22.07 -13.86
C HIS A 107 11.47 21.08 -13.31
N PHE A 108 10.20 21.48 -13.18
CA PHE A 108 9.10 20.63 -12.72
C PHE A 108 9.30 20.03 -11.31
N SER A 109 9.98 20.74 -10.40
CA SER A 109 10.18 20.25 -9.02
C SER A 109 8.86 20.25 -8.25
N GLY A 110 8.64 19.21 -7.45
CA GLY A 110 7.37 18.97 -6.75
C GLY A 110 6.32 18.34 -7.66
N PHE A 111 5.07 18.34 -7.20
CA PHE A 111 3.95 17.78 -7.93
C PHE A 111 3.59 18.57 -9.18
N THR A 112 3.32 17.85 -10.27
CA THR A 112 2.78 18.39 -11.51
C THR A 112 1.58 17.54 -11.92
N PRO A 113 0.34 18.03 -11.71
CA PRO A 113 -0.85 17.32 -12.13
C PRO A 113 -0.98 17.37 -13.66
N LEU A 114 -1.20 16.20 -14.26
CA LEU A 114 -1.31 16.01 -15.71
C LEU A 114 -2.76 15.80 -16.16
N HIS A 115 -3.64 15.43 -15.23
CA HIS A 115 -5.02 15.09 -15.52
C HIS A 115 -6.06 15.93 -14.77
N ARG A 116 -7.22 16.13 -15.40
CA ARG A 116 -8.28 17.06 -15.01
C ARG A 116 -9.36 16.46 -14.10
N THR A 117 -9.37 15.15 -13.82
CA THR A 117 -10.46 14.51 -13.07
C THR A 117 -10.80 15.28 -11.79
N GLY A 118 -12.07 15.64 -11.63
CA GLY A 118 -12.56 16.26 -10.40
C GLY A 118 -12.48 15.27 -9.24
N ASP A 119 -12.36 15.79 -8.01
CA ASP A 119 -12.14 14.94 -6.83
C ASP A 119 -13.29 13.99 -6.50
N ASP A 120 -14.48 14.18 -7.06
CA ASP A 120 -15.67 13.34 -6.83
C ASP A 120 -15.77 12.14 -7.80
N GLU A 121 -15.03 12.16 -8.91
CA GLU A 121 -15.04 11.09 -9.94
C GLU A 121 -13.73 10.28 -9.94
N CYS A 122 -12.78 10.64 -9.08
CA CYS A 122 -11.45 10.05 -9.05
C CYS A 122 -11.41 8.75 -8.23
N LYS A 123 -11.08 7.63 -8.88
CA LYS A 123 -10.91 6.31 -8.23
C LYS A 123 -9.48 6.03 -7.76
N ALA A 124 -8.48 6.65 -8.38
CA ALA A 124 -7.08 6.41 -8.02
C ALA A 124 -6.16 7.60 -8.33
N ASP A 125 -5.09 7.71 -7.55
CA ASP A 125 -3.95 8.58 -7.79
C ASP A 125 -2.78 7.79 -8.37
N VAL A 126 -2.21 8.29 -9.45
CA VAL A 126 -1.03 7.73 -10.10
C VAL A 126 0.12 8.72 -9.97
N ILE A 127 1.17 8.34 -9.26
CA ILE A 127 2.33 9.20 -9.00
C ILE A 127 3.55 8.65 -9.73
N VAL A 128 4.10 9.44 -10.65
CA VAL A 128 5.19 9.03 -11.55
C VAL A 128 6.49 9.77 -11.23
N LEU A 129 7.56 9.01 -10.96
CA LEU A 129 8.91 9.51 -10.68
C LEU A 129 9.91 9.01 -11.72
N THR A 130 10.80 9.91 -12.14
CA THR A 130 11.89 9.65 -13.09
C THR A 130 13.15 9.17 -12.38
N GLY A 131 14.12 8.68 -13.16
CA GLY A 131 15.45 8.34 -12.67
C GLY A 131 16.36 9.54 -12.41
N LEU A 132 17.60 9.25 -12.00
CA LEU A 132 18.63 10.25 -11.71
C LEU A 132 18.84 11.19 -12.91
N GLY A 133 18.78 12.51 -12.67
CA GLY A 133 18.94 13.55 -13.69
C GLY A 133 17.84 13.57 -14.75
N GLY A 134 16.78 12.76 -14.59
CA GLY A 134 15.69 12.65 -15.56
C GLY A 134 14.68 13.78 -15.40
N HIS A 135 14.44 14.55 -16.47
CA HIS A 135 13.39 15.55 -16.49
C HIS A 135 12.00 14.88 -16.34
N PRO A 136 11.11 15.33 -15.42
CA PRO A 136 9.82 14.68 -15.11
C PRO A 136 8.93 14.39 -16.33
N ILE A 137 8.76 15.37 -17.22
CA ILE A 137 8.05 15.20 -18.49
C ILE A 137 8.93 14.56 -19.59
N GLY A 138 10.16 15.05 -19.75
CA GLY A 138 11.06 14.66 -20.84
C GLY A 138 11.44 13.18 -20.84
N SER A 139 11.50 12.54 -19.67
CA SER A 139 11.89 11.12 -19.55
C SER A 139 10.86 10.17 -20.15
N PHE A 140 9.58 10.57 -20.23
CA PHE A 140 8.48 9.78 -20.77
C PHE A 140 8.03 10.24 -22.16
N LYS A 141 8.83 11.10 -22.79
CA LYS A 141 8.58 11.66 -24.12
C LYS A 141 9.12 10.74 -25.22
N GLU A 142 8.36 10.57 -26.29
CA GLU A 142 8.82 9.82 -27.47
C GLU A 142 10.09 10.45 -28.08
N ARG A 143 10.94 9.64 -28.72
CA ARG A 143 12.10 10.16 -29.45
C ARG A 143 11.69 10.97 -30.67
N GLY A 144 12.24 12.18 -30.78
CA GLY A 144 12.07 13.04 -31.96
C GLY A 144 10.67 13.65 -32.13
N GLY A 145 9.74 13.41 -31.21
CA GLY A 145 8.36 13.90 -31.30
C GLY A 145 7.95 14.81 -30.14
N THR A 146 6.64 14.91 -29.89
CA THR A 146 6.06 15.74 -28.80
C THR A 146 5.16 14.96 -27.85
N PHE A 147 4.89 13.70 -28.18
CA PHE A 147 4.04 12.82 -27.41
C PHE A 147 4.71 12.43 -26.09
N VAL A 148 3.95 12.52 -25.00
CA VAL A 148 4.35 12.10 -23.66
C VAL A 148 3.26 11.16 -23.16
N TRP A 149 3.53 9.86 -23.12
CA TRP A 149 2.48 8.86 -22.92
C TRP A 149 1.80 8.96 -21.54
N ILE A 150 2.50 9.37 -20.48
CA ILE A 150 1.89 9.60 -19.15
C ILE A 150 0.89 10.76 -19.13
N ARG A 151 1.00 11.70 -20.08
CA ARG A 151 0.14 12.88 -20.21
C ARG A 151 -0.92 12.71 -21.30
N ASP A 152 -0.54 12.07 -22.40
CA ASP A 152 -1.32 12.04 -23.64
C ASP A 152 -2.07 10.72 -23.87
N ALA A 153 -1.59 9.60 -23.32
CA ALA A 153 -2.24 8.29 -23.46
C ALA A 153 -2.86 7.82 -22.15
N LEU A 154 -2.08 7.85 -21.06
CA LEU A 154 -2.47 7.33 -19.76
C LEU A 154 -3.72 8.02 -19.20
N VAL A 155 -3.79 9.33 -19.39
CA VAL A 155 -4.96 10.17 -19.09
C VAL A 155 -6.23 9.68 -19.79
N ASN A 156 -6.12 9.26 -21.05
CA ASN A 156 -7.27 8.81 -21.84
C ASN A 156 -7.64 7.36 -21.55
N ASP A 157 -6.65 6.51 -21.27
CA ASP A 157 -6.88 5.10 -20.92
C ASP A 157 -7.42 4.93 -19.49
N PHE A 158 -7.15 5.88 -18.59
CA PHE A 158 -7.62 5.88 -17.19
C PHE A 158 -8.22 7.26 -16.82
N PRO A 159 -9.41 7.61 -17.36
CA PRO A 159 -10.03 8.92 -17.12
C PRO A 159 -10.52 9.11 -15.67
N GLU A 160 -10.64 8.04 -14.91
CA GLU A 160 -11.01 8.08 -13.48
C GLU A 160 -9.78 8.22 -12.57
N ALA A 161 -8.58 8.44 -13.13
CA ALA A 161 -7.33 8.55 -12.38
C ALA A 161 -6.82 10.00 -12.33
N ARG A 162 -6.40 10.51 -11.17
CA ARG A 162 -5.53 11.70 -11.15
C ARG A 162 -4.09 11.25 -11.39
N ILE A 163 -3.44 11.84 -12.38
CA ILE A 163 -2.07 11.48 -12.75
C ILE A 163 -1.16 12.65 -12.42
N PHE A 164 -0.10 12.35 -11.68
CA PHE A 164 0.92 13.30 -11.26
C PHE A 164 2.29 12.82 -11.69
N THR A 165 3.17 13.76 -12.04
CA THR A 165 4.60 13.52 -11.98
C THR A 165 5.21 14.35 -10.87
N TYR A 166 6.22 13.78 -10.19
CA TYR A 166 6.92 14.45 -9.10
C TYR A 166 8.39 14.63 -9.48
N GLY A 167 8.83 15.88 -9.59
CA GLY A 167 10.24 16.21 -9.78
C GLY A 167 10.95 16.40 -8.45
N TYR A 168 12.15 15.87 -8.32
CA TYR A 168 12.98 16.01 -7.12
C TYR A 168 14.39 16.47 -7.50
N ASN A 169 15.03 17.23 -6.61
CA ASN A 169 16.41 17.62 -6.82
C ASN A 169 17.33 16.43 -6.51
N THR A 170 18.10 15.98 -7.49
CA THR A 170 19.04 14.87 -7.34
C THR A 170 20.35 15.26 -6.66
N GLU A 171 20.62 16.57 -6.54
CA GLU A 171 21.87 17.13 -6.00
C GLU A 171 21.93 17.18 -4.47
N VAL A 172 20.79 17.02 -3.78
CA VAL A 172 20.72 17.13 -2.32
C VAL A 172 20.65 15.74 -1.69
N LYS A 173 21.68 15.38 -0.92
CA LYS A 173 21.64 14.23 -0.01
C LYS A 173 20.53 14.45 1.02
N SER A 174 19.65 13.47 1.16
CA SER A 174 18.46 13.47 2.01
C SER A 174 17.28 14.26 1.42
N THR A 175 16.25 13.55 1.02
CA THR A 175 14.94 14.13 0.73
C THR A 175 14.12 14.10 2.02
N SER A 176 14.17 15.20 2.76
CA SER A 176 13.13 15.57 3.73
C SER A 176 11.82 16.01 3.03
N SER A 177 11.77 15.97 1.70
CA SER A 177 10.76 16.62 0.85
C SER A 177 9.58 15.74 0.41
N PHE A 178 9.26 14.68 1.16
CA PHE A 178 7.99 13.94 0.97
C PHE A 178 6.86 14.46 1.88
N GLN A 179 7.06 15.61 2.53
CA GLN A 179 6.01 16.33 3.26
C GLN A 179 4.75 16.57 2.41
N ASN A 180 4.81 16.49 1.08
CA ASN A 180 3.66 16.80 0.22
C ASN A 180 2.76 15.60 -0.12
N LEU A 181 3.10 14.37 0.30
CA LEU A 181 2.20 13.21 0.10
C LEU A 181 0.96 13.30 0.98
N THR A 182 1.06 13.99 2.11
CA THR A 182 -0.06 14.33 3.01
C THR A 182 -1.03 15.32 2.40
N ASP A 183 -0.59 16.09 1.40
CA ASP A 183 -1.37 17.18 0.81
C ASP A 183 -2.26 16.69 -0.36
N LEU A 184 -2.13 15.44 -0.79
CA LEU A 184 -2.94 14.87 -1.89
C LEU A 184 -4.43 14.63 -1.54
N GLY A 185 -4.84 15.00 -0.32
CA GLY A 185 -6.23 15.16 0.11
C GLY A 185 -6.74 14.07 1.06
N ASP A 186 -7.77 14.42 1.84
CA ASP A 186 -8.40 13.61 2.90
C ASP A 186 -9.27 12.43 2.41
N LYS A 187 -9.42 12.22 1.09
CA LYS A 187 -10.31 11.18 0.54
C LYS A 187 -9.57 9.85 0.30
N PRO A 188 -10.07 8.71 0.82
CA PRO A 188 -9.45 7.40 0.62
C PRO A 188 -9.59 6.97 -0.83
N ARG A 189 -8.51 7.05 -1.62
CA ARG A 189 -8.48 6.60 -3.01
C ARG A 189 -7.21 5.78 -3.28
N ALA A 190 -7.28 4.84 -4.22
CA ALA A 190 -6.16 3.93 -4.47
C ALA A 190 -4.93 4.70 -4.95
N ILE A 191 -3.76 4.48 -4.36
CA ILE A 191 -2.51 5.13 -4.77
C ILE A 191 -1.64 4.12 -5.52
N ILE A 192 -1.20 4.48 -6.72
CA ILE A 192 -0.34 3.69 -7.58
C ILE A 192 0.94 4.47 -7.86
N PHE A 193 2.08 3.88 -7.56
CA PHE A 193 3.37 4.50 -7.80
C PHE A 193 4.04 3.93 -9.05
N MET A 194 4.58 4.81 -9.89
CA MET A 194 5.43 4.43 -11.03
C MET A 194 6.82 5.03 -10.86
N GLY A 195 7.85 4.19 -10.87
CA GLY A 195 9.24 4.64 -10.72
C GLY A 195 10.13 4.10 -11.81
N HIS A 196 10.82 4.98 -12.54
CA HIS A 196 11.88 4.60 -13.47
C HIS A 196 13.25 4.70 -12.81
N SER A 197 14.09 3.66 -12.97
CA SER A 197 15.47 3.64 -12.49
C SER A 197 15.54 4.05 -11.01
N LEU A 198 16.32 5.08 -10.67
CA LEU A 198 16.43 5.58 -9.30
C LEU A 198 15.11 6.06 -8.68
N GLY A 199 14.15 6.52 -9.48
CA GLY A 199 12.84 6.97 -9.00
C GLY A 199 12.10 5.87 -8.24
N GLY A 200 12.29 4.59 -8.60
CA GLY A 200 11.74 3.47 -7.85
C GLY A 200 12.36 3.29 -6.46
N LEU A 201 13.67 3.55 -6.32
CA LEU A 201 14.34 3.50 -5.01
C LEU A 201 13.92 4.67 -4.12
N VAL A 202 13.74 5.86 -4.71
CA VAL A 202 13.19 7.04 -4.01
C VAL A 202 11.80 6.74 -3.46
N ILE A 203 10.94 6.11 -4.26
CA ILE A 203 9.60 5.65 -3.81
C ILE A 203 9.74 4.67 -2.64
N LYS A 204 10.64 3.68 -2.74
CA LYS A 204 10.86 2.71 -1.65
C LYS A 204 11.31 3.37 -0.35
N GLU A 205 12.26 4.29 -0.44
CA GLU A 205 12.75 5.04 0.72
C GLU A 205 11.66 5.93 1.34
N ALA A 206 10.87 6.61 0.51
CA ALA A 206 9.73 7.42 0.97
C ALA A 206 8.70 6.59 1.73
N ILE A 207 8.35 5.41 1.22
CA ILE A 207 7.43 4.47 1.88
C ILE A 207 7.97 4.01 3.24
N ILE A 208 9.27 3.70 3.31
CA ILE A 208 9.92 3.34 4.56
C ILE A 208 9.88 4.50 5.56
N ASN A 209 10.14 5.73 5.09
CA ASN A 209 10.07 6.92 5.94
C ASN A 209 8.64 7.19 6.45
N LEU A 210 7.62 7.02 5.61
CA LEU A 210 6.20 7.12 6.01
C LEU A 210 5.86 6.09 7.10
N LYS A 211 6.35 4.85 6.97
CA LYS A 211 6.19 3.82 8.01
C LYS A 211 6.78 4.27 9.34
N TYR A 212 7.98 4.87 9.33
CA TYR A 212 8.63 5.34 10.56
C TYR A 212 7.97 6.57 11.19
N GLN A 213 7.34 7.44 10.39
CA GLN A 213 6.58 8.58 10.91
C GLN A 213 5.38 8.11 11.76
N ASN A 214 4.77 6.98 11.39
CA ASN A 214 3.73 6.29 12.18
C ASN A 214 2.53 7.19 12.59
N SER A 215 2.24 8.25 11.83
CA SER A 215 1.05 9.09 12.03
C SER A 215 -0.20 8.42 11.45
N GLN A 216 -1.40 8.84 11.88
CA GLN A 216 -2.67 8.34 11.32
C GLN A 216 -2.71 8.53 9.80
N LEU A 217 -2.28 9.70 9.33
CA LEU A 217 -2.20 10.02 7.91
C LEU A 217 -1.20 9.12 7.17
N SER A 218 0.00 8.88 7.74
CA SER A 218 0.98 7.98 7.14
C SER A 218 0.44 6.56 6.99
N ARG A 219 -0.30 6.06 7.99
CA ARG A 219 -0.94 4.73 7.91
C ARG A 219 -2.04 4.69 6.88
N SER A 220 -2.85 5.75 6.78
CA SER A 220 -3.90 5.88 5.75
C SER A 220 -3.32 5.83 4.34
N ILE A 221 -2.24 6.60 4.10
CA ILE A 221 -1.51 6.58 2.83
C ILE A 221 -1.00 5.17 2.52
N LEU A 222 -0.32 4.52 3.47
CA LEU A 222 0.21 3.16 3.29
C LEU A 222 -0.88 2.11 3.01
N GLN A 223 -2.05 2.24 3.64
CA GLN A 223 -3.21 1.38 3.39
C GLN A 223 -3.87 1.64 2.04
N SER A 224 -3.74 2.86 1.53
CA SER A 224 -4.32 3.27 0.24
C SER A 224 -3.44 2.86 -0.95
N VAL A 225 -2.17 2.48 -0.73
CA VAL A 225 -1.28 2.03 -1.81
C VAL A 225 -1.76 0.69 -2.39
N SER A 226 -2.21 0.73 -3.64
CA SER A 226 -2.71 -0.45 -4.35
C SER A 226 -1.60 -1.22 -5.10
N GLY A 227 -0.55 -0.53 -5.57
CA GLY A 227 0.55 -1.21 -6.22
C GLY A 227 1.64 -0.30 -6.80
N PHE A 228 2.64 -0.95 -7.37
CA PHE A 228 3.85 -0.32 -7.90
C PHE A 228 4.17 -0.81 -9.31
N LEU A 229 4.55 0.10 -10.20
CA LEU A 229 5.17 -0.21 -11.49
C LEU A 229 6.61 0.31 -11.48
N PHE A 230 7.58 -0.59 -11.53
CA PHE A 230 8.99 -0.28 -11.47
C PHE A 230 9.68 -0.58 -12.80
N PHE A 231 10.29 0.42 -13.42
CA PHE A 231 10.96 0.32 -14.72
C PHE A 231 12.48 0.34 -14.53
N GLY A 232 13.13 -0.82 -14.64
CA GLY A 232 14.58 -0.94 -14.54
C GLY A 232 15.14 -0.48 -13.19
N VAL A 233 14.42 -0.69 -12.08
CA VAL A 233 14.85 -0.19 -10.77
C VAL A 233 16.03 -1.00 -10.25
N PRO A 234 17.19 -0.39 -9.92
CA PRO A 234 18.41 -1.13 -9.60
C PRO A 234 18.44 -1.59 -8.14
N ASN A 235 17.58 -2.54 -7.79
CA ASN A 235 17.43 -3.01 -6.40
C ASN A 235 18.63 -3.78 -5.86
N GLU A 236 19.49 -4.33 -6.72
CA GLU A 236 20.77 -4.95 -6.35
C GLU A 236 21.96 -4.18 -6.96
N GLY A 237 21.71 -2.95 -7.40
CA GLY A 237 22.68 -2.04 -7.99
C GLY A 237 22.61 -2.01 -9.51
N MET A 238 23.41 -1.12 -10.10
CA MET A 238 23.54 -0.95 -11.54
C MET A 238 25.01 -0.85 -11.96
N GLU A 239 25.31 -1.12 -13.23
CA GLU A 239 26.62 -0.80 -13.81
C GLU A 239 26.69 0.72 -14.02
N ASN A 240 27.53 1.36 -13.20
CA ASN A 240 27.62 2.80 -13.10
C ASN A 240 29.07 3.30 -13.25
N LYS A 241 30.06 2.45 -13.58
CA LYS A 241 31.46 2.90 -13.69
C LYS A 241 31.62 4.07 -14.64
N SER A 242 30.97 4.00 -15.80
CA SER A 242 30.96 5.08 -16.80
C SER A 242 30.16 6.31 -16.35
N LEU A 243 29.12 6.13 -15.53
CA LEU A 243 28.31 7.23 -15.00
C LEU A 243 29.01 7.96 -13.84
N VAL A 244 29.67 7.23 -12.94
CA VAL A 244 30.49 7.78 -11.85
C VAL A 244 31.67 8.59 -12.41
N ALA A 245 32.28 8.13 -13.51
CA ALA A 245 33.32 8.89 -14.20
C ALA A 245 32.80 10.21 -14.80
N LEU A 246 31.53 10.26 -15.23
CA LEU A 246 30.88 11.43 -15.82
C LEU A 246 30.52 12.51 -14.79
N VAL A 247 30.26 12.12 -13.54
CA VAL A 247 29.88 13.03 -12.44
C VAL A 247 31.02 13.32 -11.47
N LYS A 248 32.28 13.07 -11.86
CA LYS A 248 33.44 13.32 -11.00
C LYS A 248 33.38 14.77 -10.50
N ASP A 249 33.38 14.94 -9.18
CA ASP A 249 33.29 16.22 -8.46
C ASP A 249 31.92 16.93 -8.54
N GLN A 250 30.87 16.26 -9.05
CA GLN A 250 29.48 16.74 -8.99
C GLN A 250 28.75 16.20 -7.75
N PRO A 251 27.73 16.92 -7.23
CA PRO A 251 26.97 16.50 -6.02
C PRO A 251 26.37 15.08 -6.12
N ASN A 252 26.04 14.65 -7.32
CA ASN A 252 25.40 13.36 -7.61
C ASN A 252 26.38 12.16 -7.53
N GLN A 253 27.69 12.40 -7.38
CA GLN A 253 28.71 11.34 -7.37
C GLN A 253 28.53 10.34 -6.24
N GLU A 254 28.28 10.81 -5.02
CA GLU A 254 28.12 9.92 -3.87
C GLU A 254 26.84 9.08 -3.95
N LEU A 255 25.76 9.69 -4.47
CA LEU A 255 24.53 8.97 -4.78
C LEU A 255 24.80 7.86 -5.80
N LEU A 256 25.49 8.17 -6.90
CA LEU A 256 25.87 7.17 -7.90
C LEU A 256 26.76 6.07 -7.33
N VAL A 257 27.75 6.39 -6.51
CA VAL A 257 28.61 5.41 -5.83
C VAL A 257 27.79 4.49 -4.91
N SER A 258 26.84 5.04 -4.16
CA SER A 258 25.91 4.28 -3.32
C SER A 258 24.87 3.46 -4.10
N LEU A 259 24.84 3.54 -5.44
CA LEU A 259 23.97 2.74 -6.31
C LEU A 259 24.74 1.64 -7.06
N GLY A 260 26.06 1.52 -6.83
CA GLY A 260 26.84 0.40 -7.33
C GLY A 260 26.44 -0.92 -6.69
N LYS A 261 26.84 -2.04 -7.31
CA LYS A 261 26.54 -3.41 -6.86
C LYS A 261 26.96 -3.75 -5.40
N ASN A 262 27.80 -2.91 -4.78
CA ASN A 262 28.30 -3.09 -3.41
C ASN A 262 27.66 -2.13 -2.38
N SER A 263 26.49 -1.56 -2.68
CA SER A 263 25.82 -0.63 -1.78
C SER A 263 25.26 -1.29 -0.52
N ALA A 264 25.48 -0.67 0.65
CA ALA A 264 24.83 -1.04 1.90
C ALA A 264 23.36 -0.56 2.00
N LEU A 265 22.97 0.43 1.18
CA LEU A 265 21.62 1.00 1.18
C LEU A 265 20.59 0.04 0.55
N LEU A 266 20.96 -0.60 -0.56
CA LEU A 266 20.03 -1.42 -1.35
C LEU A 266 19.53 -2.67 -0.61
N PRO A 267 20.37 -3.43 0.13
CA PRO A 267 19.89 -4.51 0.99
C PRO A 267 18.90 -4.03 2.05
N LYS A 268 19.17 -2.86 2.68
CA LYS A 268 18.27 -2.27 3.67
C LYS A 268 16.91 -1.95 3.05
N LEU A 269 16.89 -1.30 1.87
CA LEU A 269 15.64 -0.99 1.16
C LEU A 269 14.86 -2.25 0.81
N ASN A 270 15.52 -3.30 0.34
CA ASN A 270 14.87 -4.57 -0.02
C ASN A 270 14.28 -5.33 1.18
N VAL A 271 14.83 -5.13 2.37
CA VAL A 271 14.35 -5.76 3.61
C VAL A 271 13.23 -4.93 4.26
N GLU A 272 13.37 -3.61 4.33
CA GLU A 272 12.43 -2.76 5.06
C GLU A 272 11.19 -2.36 4.25
N PHE A 273 11.31 -2.22 2.93
CA PHE A 273 10.20 -1.80 2.08
C PHE A 273 8.99 -2.76 2.16
N PRO A 274 9.13 -4.09 2.01
CA PRO A 274 7.98 -5.00 2.11
C PRO A 274 7.34 -5.00 3.50
N LYS A 275 8.14 -4.79 4.56
CA LYS A 275 7.66 -4.69 5.95
C LYS A 275 6.89 -3.41 6.23
N SER A 276 6.81 -2.47 5.28
CA SER A 276 6.04 -1.23 5.43
C SER A 276 4.54 -1.45 5.26
N PHE A 277 4.14 -2.63 4.80
CA PHE A 277 2.74 -2.98 4.55
C PHE A 277 2.35 -4.25 5.33
N PRO A 278 1.15 -4.31 5.93
CA PRO A 278 0.61 -5.55 6.51
C PRO A 278 0.42 -6.65 5.46
N LYS A 279 -0.02 -6.25 4.26
CA LYS A 279 -0.09 -7.08 3.04
C LYS A 279 0.65 -6.32 1.95
N CYS A 280 1.73 -6.89 1.42
CA CYS A 280 2.52 -6.22 0.39
C CYS A 280 1.67 -5.98 -0.88
N PRO A 281 1.58 -4.73 -1.38
CA PRO A 281 0.89 -4.43 -2.64
C PRO A 281 1.51 -5.16 -3.84
N GLU A 282 0.79 -5.23 -4.95
CA GLU A 282 1.35 -5.82 -6.17
C GLU A 282 2.51 -4.94 -6.69
N ILE A 283 3.64 -5.58 -7.00
CA ILE A 283 4.83 -4.90 -7.55
C ILE A 283 5.10 -5.51 -8.92
N VAL A 284 4.85 -4.72 -9.96
CA VAL A 284 5.16 -5.08 -11.35
C VAL A 284 6.50 -4.48 -11.73
N ALA A 285 7.48 -5.33 -12.04
CA ALA A 285 8.80 -4.92 -12.52
C ALA A 285 8.92 -5.08 -14.04
N PHE A 286 9.36 -4.03 -14.71
CA PHE A 286 9.77 -4.01 -16.10
C PHE A 286 11.29 -4.02 -16.19
N TYR A 287 11.87 -4.86 -17.04
CA TYR A 287 13.33 -4.97 -17.19
C TYR A 287 13.75 -4.88 -18.66
N GLU A 288 14.95 -4.31 -18.89
CA GLU A 288 15.55 -4.18 -20.22
C GLU A 288 15.97 -5.55 -20.78
N THR A 289 15.87 -5.70 -22.09
CA THR A 289 16.44 -6.87 -22.80
C THR A 289 17.43 -6.49 -23.89
N LYS A 290 17.68 -5.18 -24.09
CA LYS A 290 18.77 -4.68 -24.94
C LYS A 290 19.83 -3.99 -24.09
N ARG A 291 21.06 -4.00 -24.59
CA ARG A 291 22.18 -3.31 -23.95
C ARG A 291 22.09 -1.81 -24.25
N SER A 292 22.53 -0.99 -23.31
CA SER A 292 22.63 0.46 -23.46
C SER A 292 24.08 0.84 -23.80
N PRO A 293 24.31 1.85 -24.65
CA PRO A 293 25.65 2.38 -24.85
C PRO A 293 26.14 3.05 -23.57
N THR A 294 27.38 2.77 -23.18
CA THR A 294 27.99 3.40 -21.99
C THR A 294 28.54 4.78 -22.33
N ALA A 295 28.69 5.64 -21.31
CA ALA A 295 29.31 6.95 -21.49
C ALA A 295 30.82 6.83 -21.73
N VAL A 296 31.33 7.49 -22.76
CA VAL A 296 32.75 7.64 -23.07
C VAL A 296 33.08 9.10 -23.34
N VAL A 297 34.32 9.48 -23.05
CA VAL A 297 34.85 10.81 -23.38
C VAL A 297 35.31 10.80 -24.84
N ASP A 298 34.72 11.67 -25.66
CA ASP A 298 35.18 11.92 -27.04
C ASP A 298 35.62 13.39 -27.14
N GLY A 299 36.94 13.62 -27.02
CA GLY A 299 37.50 14.96 -26.89
C GLY A 299 37.20 15.59 -25.52
N ASN A 300 36.51 16.74 -25.49
CA ASN A 300 36.04 17.41 -24.26
C ASN A 300 34.55 17.17 -23.98
N GLU A 301 33.86 16.37 -24.80
CA GLU A 301 32.43 16.10 -24.65
C GLU A 301 32.17 14.63 -24.31
N TRP A 302 31.21 14.41 -23.41
CA TRP A 302 30.75 13.06 -23.08
C TRP A 302 29.73 12.60 -24.12
N LYS A 303 29.94 11.40 -24.67
CA LYS A 303 29.02 10.77 -25.61
C LYS A 303 28.62 9.38 -25.13
N LEU A 304 27.35 9.03 -25.30
CA LEU A 304 26.83 7.68 -25.09
C LEU A 304 27.17 6.81 -26.31
N SER A 305 28.46 6.60 -26.55
CA SER A 305 29.00 5.83 -27.68
C SER A 305 30.01 4.76 -27.24
N GLY A 306 30.03 4.45 -25.95
CA GLY A 306 30.88 3.42 -25.37
C GLY A 306 30.36 2.00 -25.64
N PRO A 307 31.10 0.98 -25.19
CA PRO A 307 30.67 -0.42 -25.31
C PRO A 307 29.28 -0.62 -24.69
N GLU A 308 28.48 -1.46 -25.34
CA GLU A 308 27.10 -1.71 -24.92
C GLU A 308 27.05 -2.67 -23.73
N GLU A 309 26.43 -2.23 -22.64
CA GLU A 309 26.29 -2.99 -21.39
C GLU A 309 24.83 -3.05 -20.93
N ILE A 310 24.50 -4.08 -20.15
CA ILE A 310 23.23 -4.12 -19.41
C ILE A 310 23.43 -3.26 -18.17
N LEU A 311 22.72 -2.12 -18.08
CA LEU A 311 22.89 -1.18 -16.97
C LEU A 311 22.25 -1.74 -15.71
N VAL A 312 21.07 -2.35 -15.83
CA VAL A 312 20.36 -2.98 -14.72
C VAL A 312 19.99 -4.40 -15.13
N ASP A 313 20.71 -5.38 -14.57
CA ASP A 313 20.41 -6.77 -14.84
C ASP A 313 19.02 -7.18 -14.35
N ARG A 314 18.48 -8.25 -14.94
CA ARG A 314 17.12 -8.75 -14.65
C ARG A 314 16.93 -9.04 -13.16
N THR A 315 17.93 -9.61 -12.50
CA THR A 315 17.87 -9.93 -11.06
C THR A 315 17.70 -8.68 -10.21
N SER A 316 18.47 -7.63 -10.50
CA SER A 316 18.36 -6.32 -9.87
C SER A 316 17.00 -5.67 -10.18
N ALA A 317 16.58 -5.65 -11.45
CA ALA A 317 15.32 -5.01 -11.87
C ALA A 317 14.06 -5.65 -11.26
N THR A 318 14.09 -6.97 -11.00
CA THR A 318 12.94 -7.77 -10.55
C THR A 318 12.99 -8.19 -9.08
N ARG A 319 13.89 -7.61 -8.28
CA ARG A 319 14.01 -7.97 -6.86
C ARG A 319 12.77 -7.56 -6.07
N GLY A 320 12.09 -8.57 -5.51
CA GLY A 320 10.91 -8.37 -4.66
C GLY A 320 9.63 -8.04 -5.42
N SER A 321 9.62 -8.13 -6.76
CA SER A 321 8.41 -7.98 -7.56
C SER A 321 7.59 -9.26 -7.63
N THR A 322 6.28 -9.10 -7.74
CA THR A 322 5.32 -10.20 -7.90
C THR A 322 5.14 -10.58 -9.37
N ARG A 323 5.32 -9.62 -10.29
CA ARG A 323 5.17 -9.81 -11.73
C ARG A 323 6.32 -9.16 -12.49
N ASN A 324 6.88 -9.88 -13.46
CA ASN A 324 8.06 -9.45 -14.21
C ASN A 324 7.76 -9.40 -15.71
N ILE A 325 7.96 -8.24 -16.34
CA ILE A 325 7.61 -7.99 -17.73
C ILE A 325 8.86 -7.53 -18.51
N PRO A 326 9.32 -8.27 -19.53
CA PRO A 326 10.42 -7.82 -20.36
C PRO A 326 9.98 -6.63 -21.23
N ILE A 327 10.89 -5.68 -21.48
CA ILE A 327 10.74 -4.64 -22.48
C ILE A 327 11.93 -4.73 -23.44
N ASP A 328 11.65 -4.95 -24.72
CA ASP A 328 12.68 -5.15 -25.75
C ASP A 328 13.26 -3.82 -26.26
N LEU A 329 13.78 -3.06 -25.30
CA LEU A 329 14.44 -1.77 -25.41
C LEU A 329 15.58 -1.70 -24.38
N ASP A 330 16.44 -0.69 -24.54
CA ASP A 330 17.48 -0.36 -23.56
C ASP A 330 16.90 0.41 -22.35
N HIS A 331 17.71 0.58 -21.31
CA HIS A 331 17.34 1.23 -20.04
C HIS A 331 16.77 2.64 -20.19
N SER A 332 17.25 3.40 -21.18
CA SER A 332 16.85 4.78 -21.42
C SER A 332 15.57 4.87 -22.25
N GLU A 333 15.33 3.87 -23.11
CA GLU A 333 14.21 3.81 -24.04
C GLU A 333 12.99 3.09 -23.49
N MET A 334 13.16 2.24 -22.46
CA MET A 334 12.07 1.43 -21.90
C MET A 334 10.89 2.23 -21.34
N VAL A 335 11.00 3.56 -21.23
CA VAL A 335 9.94 4.48 -20.77
C VAL A 335 9.56 5.54 -21.82
N LYS A 336 10.09 5.48 -23.06
CA LYS A 336 9.85 6.48 -24.12
C LYS A 336 8.96 5.94 -25.23
N TYR A 337 7.69 5.73 -24.90
CA TYR A 337 6.73 5.14 -25.84
C TYR A 337 6.17 6.15 -26.83
N SER A 338 5.95 5.69 -28.06
CA SER A 338 5.21 6.41 -29.11
C SER A 338 3.70 6.13 -29.03
N LEU A 339 2.91 6.86 -29.83
CA LEU A 339 1.48 6.55 -29.96
C LEU A 339 1.30 5.14 -30.56
N TYR A 340 0.45 4.33 -29.92
CA TYR A 340 0.23 2.91 -30.27
C TYR A 340 1.43 1.97 -30.05
N ASP A 341 2.37 2.35 -29.18
CA ASP A 341 3.50 1.50 -28.84
C ASP A 341 3.05 0.18 -28.18
N LYS A 342 3.59 -0.94 -28.68
CA LYS A 342 3.31 -2.28 -28.14
C LYS A 342 3.77 -2.43 -26.69
N PHE A 343 4.83 -1.72 -26.28
CA PHE A 343 5.35 -1.75 -24.92
C PHE A 343 4.48 -0.95 -23.97
N TYR A 344 3.93 0.19 -24.42
CA TYR A 344 2.91 0.91 -23.66
C TYR A 344 1.67 0.04 -23.41
N THR A 345 1.26 -0.78 -24.38
CA THR A 345 0.15 -1.72 -24.20
C THR A 345 0.40 -2.71 -23.06
N ARG A 346 1.66 -3.12 -22.84
CA ARG A 346 2.05 -3.96 -21.69
C ARG A 346 1.89 -3.21 -20.37
N VAL A 347 2.32 -1.95 -20.33
CA VAL A 347 2.16 -1.07 -19.15
C VAL A 347 0.68 -0.91 -18.81
N ARG A 348 -0.15 -0.55 -19.80
CA ARG A 348 -1.60 -0.42 -19.63
C ARG A 348 -2.25 -1.70 -19.09
N THR A 349 -1.86 -2.85 -19.63
CA THR A 349 -2.39 -4.16 -19.21
C THR A 349 -1.98 -4.52 -17.79
N ALA A 350 -0.76 -4.18 -17.39
CA ALA A 350 -0.26 -4.40 -16.04
C ALA A 350 -0.86 -3.43 -15.01
N LEU A 351 -1.21 -2.23 -15.45
CA LEU A 351 -1.77 -1.19 -14.61
C LEU A 351 -3.27 -1.42 -14.32
N LYS A 352 -4.02 -1.98 -15.28
CA LYS A 352 -5.47 -2.19 -15.19
C LYS A 352 -5.95 -2.93 -13.91
N PRO A 353 -5.31 -4.03 -13.45
CA PRO A 353 -5.72 -4.72 -12.22
C PRO A 353 -5.61 -3.84 -10.97
N LEU A 354 -4.63 -2.92 -10.94
CA LEU A 354 -4.40 -2.04 -9.80
C LEU A 354 -5.51 -0.99 -9.64
N PHE A 355 -6.25 -0.70 -10.71
CA PHE A 355 -7.42 0.18 -10.69
C PHE A 355 -8.71 -0.52 -10.26
N THR A 356 -8.77 -1.84 -10.39
CA THR A 356 -9.98 -2.65 -10.12
C THR A 356 -10.01 -3.24 -8.72
N THR A 357 -9.04 -2.93 -7.87
CA THR A 357 -9.02 -3.46 -6.52
C THR A 357 -10.18 -2.82 -5.73
N GLU A 358 -11.25 -3.59 -5.50
CA GLU A 358 -12.39 -3.30 -4.61
C GLU A 358 -11.99 -2.99 -3.15
N GLN A 359 -10.70 -2.79 -2.86
CA GLN A 359 -10.18 -2.49 -1.53
C GLN A 359 -10.40 -1.05 -1.06
N VAL A 360 -10.91 -0.15 -1.91
CA VAL A 360 -11.05 1.28 -1.55
C VAL A 360 -12.50 1.81 -1.66
N ILE A 361 -13.45 1.07 -2.22
CA ILE A 361 -14.83 1.56 -2.45
C ILE A 361 -15.85 1.12 -1.37
N SER A 362 -15.41 0.49 -0.28
CA SER A 362 -16.30 0.13 0.85
C SER A 362 -16.05 0.94 2.13
N MET A 363 -15.45 2.13 2.04
CA MET A 363 -15.20 3.01 3.19
C MET A 363 -15.62 4.45 2.90
N GLU A 364 -16.90 4.77 2.99
CA GLU A 364 -17.31 6.17 3.24
C GLU A 364 -18.38 6.27 4.36
N VAL A 365 -18.11 7.25 5.22
CA VAL A 365 -18.94 7.91 6.25
C VAL A 365 -19.26 7.16 7.57
N GLY A 366 -19.21 5.83 7.64
CA GLY A 366 -19.31 5.09 8.92
C GLY A 366 -17.98 4.52 9.46
N SER A 367 -16.90 4.56 8.68
CA SER A 367 -15.77 3.65 8.85
C SER A 367 -14.72 4.05 9.89
N ASP A 368 -14.50 5.33 10.19
CA ASP A 368 -13.49 5.70 11.20
C ASP A 368 -13.91 5.23 12.60
N ARG A 369 -15.19 5.43 12.96
CA ARG A 369 -15.73 4.99 14.24
C ARG A 369 -15.81 3.47 14.33
N ASN A 370 -16.27 2.78 13.28
CA ASN A 370 -16.25 1.31 13.22
C ASN A 370 -14.82 0.76 13.31
N GLN A 371 -13.84 1.44 12.72
CA GLN A 371 -12.44 1.05 12.78
C GLN A 371 -11.83 1.29 14.17
N GLN A 372 -12.20 2.39 14.83
CA GLN A 372 -11.82 2.65 16.23
C GLN A 372 -12.46 1.62 17.16
N CYS A 373 -13.74 1.32 16.97
CA CYS A 373 -14.44 0.25 17.67
C CYS A 373 -13.74 -1.11 17.45
N LEU A 374 -13.45 -1.49 16.21
CA LEU A 374 -12.73 -2.72 15.89
C LEU A 374 -11.33 -2.77 16.54
N ARG A 375 -10.60 -1.64 16.52
CA ARG A 375 -9.28 -1.51 17.16
C ARG A 375 -9.38 -1.65 18.68
N SER A 376 -10.48 -1.22 19.29
CA SER A 376 -10.71 -1.33 20.73
C SER A 376 -10.80 -2.77 21.24
N PHE A 377 -11.04 -3.75 20.35
CA PHE A 377 -10.96 -5.19 20.67
C PHE A 377 -9.55 -5.76 20.44
N SER A 378 -8.80 -5.25 19.46
CA SER A 378 -7.48 -5.79 19.12
C SER A 378 -6.41 -5.49 20.18
N PHE A 379 -5.34 -6.30 20.23
CA PHE A 379 -4.12 -6.00 20.97
C PHE A 379 -2.88 -6.52 20.25
N LYS A 380 -1.73 -5.88 20.51
CA LYS A 380 -0.51 -6.01 19.70
C LYS A 380 0.01 -7.44 19.59
N GLU A 381 -0.03 -8.21 20.67
CA GLU A 381 0.56 -9.55 20.76
C GLU A 381 -0.40 -10.69 20.37
N GLN A 382 -1.64 -10.38 19.95
CA GLN A 382 -2.73 -11.36 19.78
C GLN A 382 -2.40 -12.52 18.83
N GLU A 383 -1.60 -12.27 17.78
CA GLU A 383 -1.21 -13.28 16.79
C GLU A 383 0.17 -13.92 17.08
N SER A 384 0.91 -13.43 18.07
CA SER A 384 2.35 -13.76 18.22
C SER A 384 2.57 -15.24 18.53
N ARG A 385 1.74 -15.84 19.39
CA ARG A 385 1.82 -17.27 19.74
C ARG A 385 1.57 -18.16 18.53
N TYR A 386 0.53 -17.89 17.75
CA TYR A 386 0.20 -18.63 16.52
C TYR A 386 1.35 -18.59 15.49
N HIS A 387 1.96 -17.41 15.29
CA HIS A 387 3.10 -17.26 14.38
C HIS A 387 4.36 -17.99 14.87
N GLY A 388 4.58 -18.04 16.19
CA GLY A 388 5.70 -18.75 16.80
C GLY A 388 5.60 -20.28 16.75
N VAL A 389 4.41 -20.84 16.55
CA VAL A 389 4.22 -22.30 16.42
C VAL A 389 4.78 -22.79 15.08
N HIS A 390 5.60 -23.83 15.11
CA HIS A 390 6.13 -24.47 13.90
C HIS A 390 5.02 -25.03 13.01
N ARG A 391 5.20 -24.88 11.70
CA ARG A 391 4.28 -25.44 10.71
C ARG A 391 4.56 -26.93 10.54
N ALA A 392 3.51 -27.75 10.51
CA ALA A 392 3.64 -29.17 10.19
C ALA A 392 4.19 -29.34 8.75
N GLN A 393 5.21 -30.18 8.58
CA GLN A 393 5.78 -30.57 7.29
C GLN A 393 5.64 -32.08 7.18
N ASP A 394 4.74 -32.54 6.31
CA ASP A 394 4.42 -33.95 6.09
C ASP A 394 3.96 -34.75 7.33
N THR A 395 3.68 -34.06 8.44
CA THR A 395 3.15 -34.59 9.71
C THR A 395 1.72 -34.13 9.96
N CYS A 396 1.06 -34.66 11.00
CA CYS A 396 -0.30 -34.32 11.45
C CYS A 396 -1.44 -34.73 10.52
N ASN A 397 -1.16 -35.38 9.38
CA ASN A 397 -2.18 -35.85 8.44
C ASN A 397 -3.17 -36.84 9.08
N TRP A 398 -2.73 -37.59 10.09
CA TRP A 398 -3.58 -38.52 10.86
C TRP A 398 -4.82 -37.84 11.45
N LEU A 399 -4.78 -36.53 11.74
CA LEU A 399 -5.95 -35.81 12.26
C LEU A 399 -7.08 -35.82 11.24
N LEU A 400 -6.76 -35.73 9.95
CA LEU A 400 -7.76 -35.72 8.88
C LEU A 400 -8.38 -37.11 8.67
N ASP A 401 -7.70 -38.16 9.13
CA ASP A 401 -8.16 -39.56 9.07
C ASP A 401 -8.86 -39.99 10.37
N ASP A 402 -8.81 -39.17 11.43
CA ASP A 402 -9.45 -39.48 12.70
C ASP A 402 -10.99 -39.44 12.59
N PRO A 403 -11.71 -40.56 12.85
CA PRO A 403 -13.14 -40.63 12.65
C PRO A 403 -13.94 -39.62 13.49
N LYS A 404 -13.46 -39.32 14.71
CA LYS A 404 -14.13 -38.35 15.60
C LYS A 404 -13.99 -36.94 15.06
N TYR A 405 -12.80 -36.57 14.59
CA TYR A 405 -12.57 -35.28 13.93
C TYR A 405 -13.39 -35.14 12.65
N GLN A 406 -13.44 -36.18 11.81
CA GLN A 406 -14.27 -36.17 10.59
C GLN A 406 -15.76 -36.02 10.89
N ALA A 407 -16.27 -36.73 11.92
CA ALA A 407 -17.65 -36.59 12.36
C ALA A 407 -17.94 -35.14 12.74
N TRP A 408 -17.14 -34.55 13.63
CA TRP A 408 -17.29 -33.15 14.03
C TRP A 408 -17.17 -32.16 12.86
N MET A 409 -16.26 -32.40 11.90
CA MET A 409 -16.15 -31.56 10.71
C MET A 409 -17.43 -31.57 9.85
N ASN A 410 -18.17 -32.68 9.84
CA ASN A 410 -19.37 -32.85 9.02
C ASN A 410 -20.65 -32.38 9.71
N GLU A 411 -20.61 -32.08 11.00
CA GLU A 411 -21.70 -31.43 11.71
C GLU A 411 -21.78 -29.93 11.38
N SER A 412 -22.98 -29.35 11.48
CA SER A 412 -23.18 -27.90 11.31
C SER A 412 -22.73 -27.10 12.53
N GLN A 413 -22.67 -27.75 13.70
CA GLN A 413 -22.31 -27.14 14.97
C GLN A 413 -21.69 -28.16 15.93
N GLY A 414 -20.93 -27.69 16.91
CA GLY A 414 -20.49 -28.53 18.02
C GLY A 414 -19.07 -28.28 18.51
N LEU A 415 -18.74 -28.89 19.65
CA LEU A 415 -17.46 -28.78 20.31
C LEU A 415 -16.57 -30.00 20.00
N TYR A 416 -15.26 -29.77 19.88
CA TYR A 416 -14.26 -30.80 19.69
C TYR A 416 -13.02 -30.52 20.54
N TRP A 417 -12.32 -31.58 20.96
CA TRP A 417 -11.17 -31.43 21.85
C TRP A 417 -9.95 -32.25 21.43
N ILE A 418 -8.82 -31.57 21.29
CA ILE A 418 -7.51 -32.19 21.10
C ILE A 418 -6.77 -32.20 22.44
N LYS A 419 -6.61 -33.37 23.05
CA LYS A 419 -5.93 -33.56 24.33
C LYS A 419 -4.52 -34.09 24.13
N GLY A 420 -3.64 -33.79 25.06
CA GLY A 420 -2.30 -34.39 25.05
C GLY A 420 -1.29 -33.80 26.02
N ASN A 421 -0.21 -34.52 26.22
CA ASN A 421 0.88 -34.19 27.13
C ASN A 421 1.61 -32.90 26.72
N PRO A 422 2.27 -32.22 27.66
CA PRO A 422 3.24 -31.17 27.34
C PRO A 422 4.27 -31.68 26.32
N GLY A 423 4.54 -30.90 25.27
CA GLY A 423 5.48 -31.30 24.21
C GLY A 423 4.95 -32.31 23.19
N ALA A 424 3.72 -32.84 23.30
CA ALA A 424 3.17 -33.83 22.37
C ALA A 424 2.86 -33.30 20.95
N GLY A 425 3.01 -31.98 20.71
CA GLY A 425 2.74 -31.36 19.41
C GLY A 425 1.33 -30.78 19.22
N LYS A 426 0.51 -30.68 20.28
CA LYS A 426 -0.87 -30.14 20.20
C LYS A 426 -1.00 -28.82 19.41
N SER A 427 -0.18 -27.82 19.72
CA SER A 427 -0.24 -26.52 19.02
C SER A 427 0.12 -26.65 17.54
N VAL A 428 1.03 -27.57 17.18
CA VAL A 428 1.38 -27.87 15.78
C VAL A 428 0.19 -28.51 15.07
N VAL A 429 -0.49 -29.46 15.72
CA VAL A 429 -1.73 -30.09 15.22
C VAL A 429 -2.86 -29.06 15.06
N MET A 430 -3.06 -28.17 16.04
CA MET A 430 -4.05 -27.08 15.97
C MET A 430 -3.75 -26.12 14.82
N LYS A 431 -2.48 -25.73 14.63
CA LYS A 431 -2.07 -24.90 13.50
C LYS A 431 -2.31 -25.60 12.15
N PHE A 432 -1.97 -26.89 12.07
CA PHE A 432 -2.28 -27.70 10.89
C PHE A 432 -3.78 -27.77 10.58
N ALA A 433 -4.62 -27.92 11.60
CA ALA A 433 -6.08 -27.92 11.46
C ALA A 433 -6.60 -26.56 10.95
N VAL A 434 -6.15 -25.45 11.55
CA VAL A 434 -6.49 -24.08 11.11
C VAL A 434 -6.11 -23.86 9.64
N GLU A 435 -4.87 -24.19 9.26
CA GLU A 435 -4.40 -24.00 7.88
C GLU A 435 -5.14 -24.90 6.89
N THR A 436 -5.44 -26.13 7.28
CA THR A 436 -6.14 -27.08 6.41
C THR A 436 -7.60 -26.70 6.20
N MET A 437 -8.31 -26.30 7.25
CA MET A 437 -9.69 -25.81 7.15
C MET A 437 -9.76 -24.54 6.30
N THR A 438 -8.88 -23.57 6.56
CA THR A 438 -8.81 -22.32 5.78
C THR A 438 -8.59 -22.58 4.29
N ARG A 439 -7.83 -23.62 3.94
CA ARG A 439 -7.53 -23.99 2.55
C ARG A 439 -8.63 -24.84 1.90
N ARG A 440 -9.24 -25.78 2.63
CA ARG A 440 -10.17 -26.79 2.07
C ARG A 440 -11.63 -26.37 2.13
N ARG A 441 -12.00 -25.43 3.01
CA ARG A 441 -13.38 -24.95 3.21
C ARG A 441 -13.45 -23.42 3.25
N PRO A 442 -13.18 -22.73 2.12
CA PRO A 442 -13.15 -21.27 2.05
C PRO A 442 -14.50 -20.59 2.36
N GLU A 443 -15.60 -21.34 2.30
CA GLU A 443 -16.95 -20.92 2.69
C GLU A 443 -17.14 -20.77 4.20
N GLU A 444 -16.35 -21.50 5.00
CA GLU A 444 -16.39 -21.43 6.47
C GLU A 444 -15.40 -20.35 6.95
N LEU A 445 -15.84 -19.46 7.85
CA LEU A 445 -14.98 -18.47 8.47
C LEU A 445 -14.16 -19.11 9.59
N VAL A 446 -12.86 -19.33 9.35
CA VAL A 446 -11.94 -19.86 10.36
C VAL A 446 -11.34 -18.74 11.22
N VAL A 447 -11.62 -18.80 12.51
CA VAL A 447 -11.08 -17.92 13.55
C VAL A 447 -10.20 -18.74 14.48
N LYS A 448 -9.13 -18.13 15.00
CA LYS A 448 -8.26 -18.81 15.95
C LYS A 448 -7.71 -17.86 17.00
N TYR A 449 -7.42 -18.42 18.17
CA TYR A 449 -6.63 -17.78 19.20
C TYR A 449 -5.79 -18.81 19.95
N PHE A 450 -4.52 -18.50 20.18
CA PHE A 450 -3.57 -19.40 20.82
C PHE A 450 -3.14 -18.77 22.14
N ILE A 451 -3.62 -19.33 23.25
CA ILE A 451 -3.35 -18.81 24.60
C ILE A 451 -1.85 -18.96 24.88
N HIS A 452 -1.29 -17.96 25.56
CA HIS A 452 0.11 -17.98 25.96
C HIS A 452 0.26 -17.63 27.44
N GLY A 453 0.39 -18.65 28.29
CA GLY A 453 0.47 -18.53 29.75
C GLY A 453 1.76 -17.88 30.27
N HIS A 454 2.74 -17.64 29.39
CA HIS A 454 3.95 -16.85 29.69
C HIS A 454 3.98 -15.53 28.92
N GLY A 455 2.89 -15.17 28.27
CA GLY A 455 2.75 -13.93 27.50
C GLY A 455 2.35 -12.73 28.35
N THR A 456 1.87 -11.68 27.68
CA THR A 456 1.29 -10.51 28.35
C THR A 456 0.00 -10.86 29.10
N SER A 457 -0.50 -9.96 29.95
CA SER A 457 -1.75 -10.16 30.70
C SER A 457 -2.93 -10.55 29.77
N LEU A 458 -3.09 -9.87 28.64
CA LEU A 458 -4.13 -10.22 27.65
C LEU A 458 -3.87 -11.58 27.00
N GLN A 459 -2.62 -12.00 26.80
CA GLN A 459 -2.33 -13.28 26.16
C GLN A 459 -2.74 -14.53 26.96
N GLN A 460 -2.93 -14.38 28.27
CA GLN A 460 -3.22 -15.48 29.20
C GLN A 460 -4.59 -15.39 29.89
N THR A 461 -5.40 -14.37 29.62
CA THR A 461 -6.68 -14.13 30.32
C THR A 461 -7.90 -14.35 29.43
N LEU A 462 -9.08 -14.56 30.03
CA LEU A 462 -10.35 -14.65 29.30
C LEU A 462 -10.67 -13.37 28.55
N LEU A 463 -10.41 -12.23 29.19
CA LEU A 463 -10.50 -10.91 28.56
C LEU A 463 -9.79 -10.90 27.19
N GLY A 464 -8.55 -11.38 27.11
CA GLY A 464 -7.82 -11.41 25.85
C GLY A 464 -8.32 -12.45 24.85
N VAL A 465 -8.83 -13.60 25.32
CA VAL A 465 -9.51 -14.58 24.45
C VAL A 465 -10.72 -13.93 23.77
N TYR A 466 -11.64 -13.35 24.54
CA TYR A 466 -12.84 -12.71 23.98
C TYR A 466 -12.50 -11.56 23.04
N ARG A 467 -11.54 -10.70 23.43
CA ARG A 467 -11.02 -9.60 22.62
C ARG A 467 -10.48 -10.10 21.27
N ALA A 468 -9.62 -11.12 21.26
CA ALA A 468 -9.03 -11.63 20.03
C ALA A 468 -10.07 -12.28 19.11
N LEU A 469 -11.00 -13.07 19.67
CA LEU A 469 -12.08 -13.69 18.91
C LEU A 469 -13.01 -12.64 18.29
N LEU A 470 -13.46 -11.66 19.08
CA LEU A 470 -14.30 -10.56 18.60
C LEU A 470 -13.58 -9.71 17.55
N SER A 471 -12.30 -9.38 17.76
CA SER A 471 -11.51 -8.64 16.77
C SER A 471 -11.46 -9.36 15.42
N CYS A 472 -11.30 -10.69 15.43
CA CYS A 472 -11.33 -11.49 14.21
C CYS A 472 -12.74 -11.56 13.58
N LEU A 473 -13.77 -11.83 14.39
CA LEU A 473 -15.15 -11.99 13.92
C LEU A 473 -15.73 -10.67 13.37
N LEU A 474 -15.60 -9.58 14.13
CA LEU A 474 -16.15 -8.27 13.76
C LEU A 474 -15.51 -7.70 12.49
N SER A 475 -14.27 -8.09 12.16
CA SER A 475 -13.66 -7.75 10.88
C SER A 475 -14.39 -8.36 9.67
N ARG A 476 -15.26 -9.35 9.90
CA ARG A 476 -15.99 -10.12 8.87
C ARG A 476 -17.51 -10.02 8.98
N PHE A 477 -18.03 -9.63 10.14
CA PHE A 477 -19.45 -9.35 10.39
C PHE A 477 -19.66 -7.84 10.57
N THR A 478 -19.55 -7.10 9.46
CA THR A 478 -19.54 -5.62 9.46
C THR A 478 -20.85 -5.00 9.93
N ASP A 479 -21.99 -5.66 9.69
CA ASP A 479 -23.30 -5.17 10.12
C ASP A 479 -23.43 -5.24 11.65
N TYR A 480 -22.91 -6.30 12.26
CA TYR A 480 -22.85 -6.40 13.71
C TYR A 480 -21.83 -5.43 14.30
N LEU A 481 -20.68 -5.23 13.65
CA LEU A 481 -19.72 -4.19 14.05
C LEU A 481 -20.36 -2.79 14.03
N ALA A 482 -21.15 -2.47 13.01
CA ALA A 482 -21.87 -1.19 12.93
C ALA A 482 -22.86 -1.05 14.10
N LYS A 483 -23.65 -2.10 14.38
CA LYS A 483 -24.53 -2.15 15.56
C LYS A 483 -23.76 -1.87 16.85
N ILE A 484 -22.69 -2.62 17.13
CA ILE A 484 -21.89 -2.47 18.36
C ILE A 484 -21.25 -1.08 18.46
N THR A 485 -20.84 -0.52 17.32
CA THR A 485 -20.27 0.83 17.26
C THR A 485 -21.28 1.89 17.66
N GLU A 486 -22.53 1.76 17.20
CA GLU A 486 -23.62 2.69 17.50
C GLU A 486 -24.20 2.51 18.90
N THR A 487 -24.13 1.31 19.48
CA THR A 487 -24.67 1.03 20.82
C THR A 487 -23.61 1.10 21.92
N GLN A 488 -22.80 0.05 22.09
CA GLN A 488 -21.92 -0.07 23.27
C GLN A 488 -20.71 0.86 23.15
N PHE A 489 -20.07 0.93 21.98
CA PHE A 489 -18.88 1.78 21.80
C PHE A 489 -19.23 3.27 21.95
N ALA A 490 -20.34 3.70 21.33
CA ALA A 490 -20.83 5.06 21.49
C ALA A 490 -21.22 5.40 22.95
N GLY A 491 -21.76 4.43 23.69
CA GLY A 491 -22.04 4.57 25.12
C GLY A 491 -20.77 4.84 25.93
N HIS A 492 -19.73 4.03 25.72
CA HIS A 492 -18.41 4.24 26.34
C HIS A 492 -17.82 5.59 26.00
N GLU A 493 -17.91 6.01 24.73
CA GLU A 493 -17.40 7.34 24.33
C GLU A 493 -18.14 8.50 25.00
N THR A 494 -19.42 8.31 25.32
CA THR A 494 -20.25 9.32 26.00
C THR A 494 -19.90 9.40 27.49
N GLU A 495 -19.65 8.27 28.13
CA GLU A 495 -19.40 8.19 29.58
C GLU A 495 -17.94 8.45 29.96
N LEU A 496 -17.00 7.94 29.16
CA LEU A 496 -15.57 7.88 29.47
C LEU A 496 -14.72 8.73 28.51
N GLY A 497 -15.33 9.29 27.46
CA GLY A 497 -14.65 10.08 26.43
C GLY A 497 -14.20 9.27 25.23
N SER A 498 -13.75 9.97 24.18
CA SER A 498 -13.29 9.38 22.92
C SER A 498 -12.27 8.27 23.14
N TYR A 499 -12.36 7.16 22.39
CA TYR A 499 -11.39 6.08 22.52
C TYR A 499 -9.97 6.54 22.17
N LYS A 500 -9.13 6.65 23.19
CA LYS A 500 -7.67 6.76 23.08
C LYS A 500 -7.05 5.52 23.72
N PHE A 501 -6.02 4.99 23.08
CA PHE A 501 -5.40 3.71 23.43
C PHE A 501 -5.15 3.62 24.95
N ASP A 502 -5.75 2.62 25.61
CA ASP A 502 -5.65 2.33 27.05
C ASP A 502 -6.32 3.32 28.04
N GLU A 503 -7.16 4.27 27.59
CA GLU A 503 -7.91 5.16 28.52
C GLU A 503 -9.13 4.47 29.17
N TRP A 504 -9.76 3.54 28.45
CA TRP A 504 -10.80 2.66 28.99
C TRP A 504 -10.74 1.27 28.34
N SER A 505 -11.30 0.28 29.02
CA SER A 505 -11.28 -1.11 28.60
C SER A 505 -12.64 -1.76 28.73
N TRP A 506 -13.01 -2.57 27.74
CA TRP A 506 -14.14 -3.49 27.85
C TRP A 506 -14.00 -4.43 29.05
N SER A 507 -15.11 -4.68 29.74
CA SER A 507 -15.19 -5.72 30.77
C SER A 507 -15.37 -7.11 30.15
N GLU A 508 -15.07 -8.16 30.90
CA GLU A 508 -15.26 -9.54 30.41
C GLU A 508 -16.74 -9.82 30.08
N ASP A 509 -17.67 -9.36 30.91
CA ASP A 509 -19.10 -9.65 30.75
C ASP A 509 -19.69 -8.97 29.50
N GLU A 510 -19.23 -7.77 29.17
CA GLU A 510 -19.61 -7.09 27.92
C GLU A 510 -19.15 -7.87 26.69
N LEU A 511 -17.90 -8.31 26.69
CA LEU A 511 -17.35 -9.07 25.56
C LEU A 511 -18.00 -10.45 25.44
N GLU A 512 -18.28 -11.10 26.56
CA GLU A 512 -18.98 -12.38 26.62
C GLU A 512 -20.38 -12.26 26.01
N GLY A 513 -21.13 -11.22 26.37
CA GLY A 513 -22.44 -10.90 25.79
C GLY A 513 -22.38 -10.62 24.28
N MET A 514 -21.42 -9.81 23.83
CA MET A 514 -21.23 -9.52 22.39
C MET A 514 -20.88 -10.76 21.59
N LEU A 515 -20.00 -11.62 22.13
CA LEU A 515 -19.59 -12.83 21.44
C LEU A 515 -20.75 -13.83 21.35
N SER A 516 -21.53 -14.01 22.43
CA SER A 516 -22.71 -14.87 22.42
C SER A 516 -23.72 -14.41 21.35
N GLU A 517 -24.07 -13.13 21.35
CA GLU A 517 -25.04 -12.60 20.39
C GLU A 517 -24.56 -12.74 18.94
N LEU A 518 -23.28 -12.46 18.67
CA LEU A 518 -22.68 -12.63 17.35
C LEU A 518 -22.83 -14.09 16.88
N LEU A 519 -22.39 -15.04 17.72
CA LEU A 519 -22.35 -16.45 17.36
C LEU A 519 -23.74 -17.05 17.16
N THR A 520 -24.73 -16.63 17.96
CA THR A 520 -26.11 -17.16 17.91
C THR A 520 -26.94 -16.54 16.78
N ASN A 521 -26.84 -15.22 16.58
CA ASN A 521 -27.78 -14.51 15.71
C ASN A 521 -27.22 -14.19 14.32
N TRP A 522 -25.89 -14.08 14.18
CA TRP A 522 -25.27 -13.52 12.97
C TRP A 522 -24.53 -14.55 12.10
N THR A 523 -24.41 -15.80 12.54
CA THR A 523 -23.66 -16.86 11.83
C THR A 523 -24.53 -17.81 10.99
N LYS A 524 -25.85 -17.56 10.87
CA LYS A 524 -26.78 -18.42 10.12
C LYS A 524 -26.41 -18.59 8.64
N ASN A 525 -25.96 -17.51 8.01
CA ASN A 525 -25.62 -17.49 6.58
C ASN A 525 -24.12 -17.69 6.30
N ARG A 526 -23.30 -17.78 7.34
CA ARG A 526 -21.85 -17.90 7.21
C ARG A 526 -21.31 -18.75 8.36
N PRO A 527 -21.08 -20.05 8.11
CA PRO A 527 -20.54 -20.95 9.13
C PRO A 527 -19.23 -20.44 9.71
N VAL A 528 -19.06 -20.56 11.03
CA VAL A 528 -17.86 -20.13 11.75
C VAL A 528 -17.17 -21.35 12.39
N VAL A 529 -15.85 -21.42 12.27
CA VAL A 529 -15.04 -22.42 12.97
C VAL A 529 -14.01 -21.72 13.85
N ILE A 530 -14.06 -21.97 15.15
CA ILE A 530 -13.18 -21.33 16.13
C ILE A 530 -12.17 -22.36 16.67
N PHE A 531 -10.90 -22.01 16.65
CA PHE A 531 -9.83 -22.80 17.25
C PHE A 531 -9.24 -22.05 18.46
N VAL A 532 -9.30 -22.66 19.64
CA VAL A 532 -8.70 -22.12 20.87
C VAL A 532 -7.63 -23.10 21.36
N ASP A 533 -6.37 -22.76 21.14
CA ASP A 533 -5.23 -23.59 21.55
C ASP A 533 -4.77 -23.27 22.98
N ALA A 534 -4.32 -24.32 23.67
CA ALA A 534 -3.73 -24.27 25.01
C ALA A 534 -4.67 -23.68 26.07
N LEU A 535 -5.91 -24.18 26.11
CA LEU A 535 -6.94 -23.74 27.06
C LEU A 535 -6.48 -23.83 28.52
N ASP A 536 -5.63 -24.79 28.88
CA ASP A 536 -5.08 -24.91 30.24
C ASP A 536 -4.13 -23.76 30.63
N GLU A 537 -3.59 -23.01 29.67
CA GLU A 537 -2.65 -21.91 29.93
C GLU A 537 -3.33 -20.63 30.46
N CYS A 538 -4.67 -20.52 30.47
CA CYS A 538 -5.38 -19.38 31.08
C CYS A 538 -5.77 -19.59 32.56
N GLY A 539 -5.38 -20.73 33.13
CA GLY A 539 -5.72 -21.13 34.50
C GLY A 539 -7.01 -21.95 34.59
N GLU A 540 -7.09 -22.83 35.59
CA GLU A 540 -8.16 -23.84 35.69
C GLU A 540 -9.56 -23.24 35.81
N ILE A 541 -9.72 -22.19 36.64
CA ILE A 541 -11.01 -21.51 36.84
C ILE A 541 -11.46 -20.82 35.54
N SER A 542 -10.54 -20.10 34.89
CA SER A 542 -10.77 -19.45 33.60
C SER A 542 -11.18 -20.45 32.52
N ALA A 543 -10.43 -21.55 32.39
CA ALA A 543 -10.70 -22.60 31.42
C ALA A 543 -12.09 -23.22 31.60
N LYS A 544 -12.49 -23.51 32.86
CA LYS A 544 -13.83 -23.99 33.21
C LYS A 544 -14.93 -22.99 32.83
N ARG A 545 -14.71 -21.70 33.13
CA ARG A 545 -15.66 -20.63 32.79
C ARG A 545 -15.84 -20.50 31.29
N LEU A 546 -14.75 -20.47 30.53
CA LEU A 546 -14.79 -20.35 29.06
C LEU A 546 -15.49 -21.55 28.40
N LEU A 547 -15.25 -22.76 28.89
CA LEU A 547 -15.95 -23.96 28.39
C LEU A 547 -17.43 -23.96 28.73
N THR A 548 -17.79 -23.52 29.93
CA THR A 548 -19.17 -23.36 30.35
C THR A 548 -19.89 -22.37 29.43
N PHE A 549 -19.29 -21.20 29.19
CA PHE A 549 -19.79 -20.20 28.25
C PHE A 549 -20.03 -20.81 26.86
N PHE A 550 -19.05 -21.47 26.25
CA PHE A 550 -19.23 -22.02 24.91
C PHE A 550 -20.24 -23.15 24.84
N ARG A 551 -20.40 -23.95 25.91
CA ARG A 551 -21.47 -24.95 25.98
C ARG A 551 -22.85 -24.28 25.98
N ASP A 552 -23.04 -23.28 26.82
CA ASP A 552 -24.32 -22.59 26.96
C ASP A 552 -24.67 -21.87 25.63
N VAL A 553 -23.67 -21.28 24.96
CA VAL A 553 -23.82 -20.69 23.62
C VAL A 553 -24.17 -21.74 22.56
N MET A 554 -23.65 -22.98 22.65
CA MET A 554 -23.99 -24.06 21.70
C MET A 554 -25.46 -24.47 21.79
N GLU A 555 -26.04 -24.50 22.99
CA GLU A 555 -27.49 -24.76 23.17
C GLU A 555 -28.33 -23.66 22.48
N GLU A 556 -27.88 -22.41 22.54
CA GLU A 556 -28.54 -21.30 21.86
C GLU A 556 -28.35 -21.32 20.34
N ILE A 557 -27.15 -21.65 19.85
CA ILE A 557 -26.86 -21.81 18.41
C ILE A 557 -27.78 -22.88 17.80
N GLU A 558 -27.96 -24.01 18.49
CA GLU A 558 -28.85 -25.09 18.05
C GLU A 558 -30.29 -24.60 17.92
N ARG A 559 -30.79 -23.87 18.93
CA ARG A 559 -32.14 -23.29 18.92
C ARG A 559 -32.33 -22.30 17.77
N GLU A 560 -31.31 -21.48 17.49
CA GLU A 560 -31.37 -20.43 16.48
C GLU A 560 -31.05 -20.91 15.05
N GLY A 561 -30.58 -22.15 14.90
CA GLY A 561 -30.16 -22.72 13.61
C GLY A 561 -28.90 -22.05 13.05
N ALA A 562 -28.02 -21.55 13.92
CA ALA A 562 -26.72 -21.01 13.55
C ALA A 562 -25.72 -22.15 13.26
N SER A 563 -24.61 -21.84 12.58
CA SER A 563 -23.58 -22.83 12.24
C SER A 563 -22.23 -22.43 12.82
N VAL A 564 -21.89 -23.01 13.96
CA VAL A 564 -20.64 -22.72 14.67
C VAL A 564 -20.01 -23.99 15.20
N LYS A 565 -18.75 -24.22 14.84
CA LYS A 565 -17.91 -25.31 15.33
C LYS A 565 -16.76 -24.75 16.16
N ILE A 566 -16.43 -25.38 17.29
CA ILE A 566 -15.33 -24.93 18.14
C ILE A 566 -14.42 -26.10 18.50
N CYS A 567 -13.12 -25.92 18.32
CA CYS A 567 -12.09 -26.88 18.66
C CYS A 567 -11.16 -26.32 19.73
N PHE A 568 -11.03 -27.03 20.85
CA PHE A 568 -10.12 -26.70 21.94
C PHE A 568 -8.89 -27.62 21.91
N SER A 569 -7.78 -27.13 22.46
CA SER A 569 -6.68 -28.00 22.86
C SER A 569 -6.30 -27.79 24.33
N SER A 570 -5.90 -28.86 25.01
CA SER A 570 -5.38 -28.76 26.39
C SER A 570 -4.53 -29.97 26.80
N ARG A 571 -3.92 -29.89 27.98
CA ARG A 571 -3.42 -31.07 28.71
C ARG A 571 -4.55 -32.03 29.14
N HIS A 572 -4.16 -33.22 29.58
CA HIS A 572 -5.04 -34.30 30.09
C HIS A 572 -5.77 -34.01 31.40
N TYR A 573 -5.64 -32.80 31.97
CA TYR A 573 -6.26 -32.50 33.25
C TYR A 573 -7.80 -32.50 33.17
N PRO A 574 -8.51 -33.04 34.17
CA PRO A 574 -9.96 -33.04 34.17
C PRO A 574 -10.46 -31.62 34.39
N ILE A 575 -11.04 -31.03 33.35
CA ILE A 575 -12.02 -29.98 33.52
C ILE A 575 -13.32 -30.72 33.85
N ILE A 576 -13.61 -30.86 35.15
CA ILE A 576 -14.74 -31.64 35.69
C ILE A 576 -16.05 -31.19 35.02
N GLY A 577 -16.85 -32.14 34.50
CA GLY A 577 -18.18 -31.88 33.89
C GLY A 577 -18.22 -31.92 32.37
N HIS A 578 -17.13 -32.29 31.70
CA HIS A 578 -16.99 -32.14 30.23
C HIS A 578 -16.55 -33.42 29.50
N ASP A 579 -16.82 -34.60 30.06
CA ASP A 579 -16.48 -35.92 29.47
C ASP A 579 -17.31 -36.27 28.22
N THR A 580 -18.30 -35.45 27.88
CA THR A 580 -19.21 -35.65 26.74
C THR A 580 -18.72 -35.03 25.44
N VAL A 581 -17.69 -34.17 25.45
CA VAL A 581 -17.14 -33.56 24.23
C VAL A 581 -16.29 -34.58 23.47
N PRO A 582 -16.55 -34.81 22.17
CA PRO A 582 -15.73 -35.71 21.36
C PRO A 582 -14.28 -35.24 21.37
N SER A 583 -13.37 -36.18 21.65
CA SER A 583 -11.96 -35.87 21.83
C SER A 583 -11.01 -36.92 21.29
N THR A 584 -9.84 -36.43 20.88
CA THR A 584 -8.72 -37.25 20.38
C THR A 584 -7.45 -36.88 21.13
N ILE A 585 -6.65 -37.91 21.44
CA ILE A 585 -5.42 -37.80 22.23
C ILE A 585 -4.23 -37.86 21.28
N VAL A 586 -3.42 -36.81 21.23
CA VAL A 586 -2.35 -36.67 20.24
C VAL A 586 -1.30 -37.79 20.32
N GLU A 587 -0.99 -38.26 21.52
CA GLU A 587 0.00 -39.30 21.78
C GLU A 587 -0.41 -40.68 21.25
N GLU A 588 -1.71 -40.90 21.01
CA GLU A 588 -2.19 -42.14 20.41
C GLU A 588 -1.90 -42.21 18.90
N HIS A 589 -1.52 -41.07 18.29
CA HIS A 589 -1.38 -40.94 16.83
C HIS A 589 -0.02 -40.40 16.37
N ASN A 590 0.76 -39.75 17.24
CA ASN A 590 1.96 -39.00 16.83
C ASN A 590 3.26 -39.82 16.73
N ASP A 591 3.24 -41.13 16.98
CA ASP A 591 4.43 -41.99 16.95
C ASP A 591 5.19 -41.93 15.60
N GLN A 592 4.46 -41.99 14.49
CA GLN A 592 5.06 -41.91 13.15
C GLN A 592 5.60 -40.51 12.86
N ASP A 593 4.85 -39.47 13.26
CA ASP A 593 5.25 -38.07 13.09
C ASP A 593 6.53 -37.75 13.88
N ILE A 594 6.66 -38.25 15.12
CA ILE A 594 7.87 -38.09 15.94
C ILE A 594 9.07 -38.74 15.26
N ARG A 595 8.91 -39.96 14.71
CA ARG A 595 9.98 -40.65 13.99
C ARG A 595 10.38 -39.92 12.71
N LEU A 596 9.43 -39.34 12.00
CA LEU A 596 9.70 -38.54 10.80
C LEU A 596 10.44 -37.25 11.16
N TYR A 597 9.98 -36.55 12.19
CA TYR A 597 10.60 -35.32 12.68
C TYR A 597 12.03 -35.54 13.20
N ALA A 598 12.29 -36.65 13.90
CA ALA A 598 13.63 -36.96 14.41
C ALA A 598 14.63 -37.41 13.34
N ARG A 599 14.17 -37.74 12.12
CA ARG A 599 15.03 -38.13 10.99
C ARG A 599 15.46 -36.96 10.11
N ASN A 600 14.71 -35.87 10.15
CA ASN A 600 14.97 -34.62 9.44
C ASN A 600 15.66 -33.62 10.36
#